data_AF-A0A2D7EY42-F1
#
_entry.id   AF-A0A2D7EY42-F1
#
_cell.length_a   1.000
_cell.length_b   1.000
_cell.length_c   1.000
_cell.angle_alpha   90.00
_cell.angle_beta   90.00
_cell.angle_gamma   90.00
#
_symmetry.space_group_name_H-M   'P 1'
#
loop_
_entity.id
_entity.type
_entity.pdbx_description
1 polymer ?
#
loop_
_entity_poly.entity_id
_entity_poly.type
_entity_poly.pdbx_seq_one_letter_code
_entity_poly.pdbx_strand_id
1 'polypeptide(L)'
;MEIVFLTFILVLSIFLGFELISKVPATLHTPLMSGANAISGITLAGAFLAAGSQEAHIATMLGTAAVTFATVNVVGGYLVTDRMLSMFKSKNEAGK
;
A
#
# COMPACT_ATOMS: atom_id res chain seq x y z
N MET A 1 20.11 6.08 -19.79
CA MET A 1 19.36 7.23 -19.25
C MET A 1 18.24 6.80 -18.31
N GLU A 2 17.50 5.73 -18.61
CA GLU A 2 16.41 5.23 -17.76
C GLU A 2 16.79 4.95 -16.30
N ILE A 3 17.90 4.23 -16.05
CA ILE A 3 18.35 3.92 -14.68
C ILE A 3 18.70 5.18 -13.85
N VAL A 4 19.19 6.23 -14.52
CA VAL A 4 19.48 7.53 -13.88
C VAL A 4 18.17 8.18 -13.45
N PHE A 5 17.15 8.17 -14.32
CA PHE A 5 15.82 8.69 -13.99
C PHE A 5 15.13 7.88 -12.88
N LEU A 6 15.15 6.54 -12.93
CA LEU A 6 14.55 5.69 -11.89
C LEU A 6 15.23 5.88 -10.53
N THR A 7 16.55 5.98 -10.51
CA THR A 7 17.31 6.28 -9.29
C THR A 7 16.96 7.68 -8.76
N PHE A 8 16.84 8.67 -9.65
CA PHE A 8 16.44 10.02 -9.26
C PHE A 8 15.05 10.05 -8.63
N ILE A 9 14.07 9.37 -9.25
CA ILE A 9 12.71 9.21 -8.70
C ILE A 9 12.74 8.51 -7.35
N LEU A 10 13.52 7.43 -7.21
CA LEU A 10 13.66 6.69 -5.96
C LEU A 10 14.18 7.59 -4.84
N VAL A 11 15.28 8.32 -5.09
CA VAL A 11 15.90 9.20 -4.10
C VAL A 11 14.93 10.31 -3.69
N LEU A 12 14.31 11.01 -4.64
CA LEU A 12 13.35 12.07 -4.32
C LEU A 12 12.11 11.55 -3.58
N SER A 13 11.64 10.34 -3.91
CA SER A 13 10.50 9.73 -3.23
C SER A 13 10.82 9.39 -1.76
N ILE A 14 12.06 8.98 -1.47
CA ILE A 14 12.53 8.75 -0.09
C ILE A 14 12.52 10.06 0.71
N PHE A 15 13.09 11.14 0.16
CA PHE A 15 13.07 12.46 0.81
C PHE A 15 11.65 12.96 1.05
N LEU A 16 10.77 12.81 0.05
CA LEU A 16 9.36 13.17 0.18
C LEU A 16 8.67 12.37 1.29
N GLY A 17 8.90 11.04 1.35
CA GLY A 17 8.34 10.20 2.40
C GLY A 17 8.77 10.63 3.81
N PHE A 18 10.05 10.95 3.99
CA PHE A 18 10.57 11.46 5.26
C PHE A 18 9.92 12.79 5.68
N GLU A 19 9.84 13.75 4.77
CA GLU A 19 9.26 15.07 5.03
C GLU A 19 7.77 15.01 5.37
N LEU A 20 7.02 14.12 4.71
CA LEU A 20 5.59 13.91 4.98
C LEU A 20 5.36 13.27 6.35
N ILE A 21 6.06 12.18 6.66
CA ILE A 21 5.88 11.44 7.92
C ILE A 21 6.28 12.30 9.12
N SER A 22 7.34 13.11 9.00
CA SER A 22 7.81 14.00 10.07
C SER A 22 6.78 15.06 10.53
N LYS A 23 5.74 15.30 9.72
CA LYS A 23 4.68 16.28 10.00
C LYS A 23 3.38 15.65 10.48
N VAL A 24 3.33 14.33 10.65
CA VAL A 24 2.12 13.64 11.14
C VAL A 24 2.05 13.76 12.66
N PRO A 25 0.91 14.16 13.25
CA PRO A 25 0.75 14.19 14.70
C PRO A 25 0.78 12.78 15.30
N ALA A 26 1.27 12.65 16.54
CA ALA A 26 1.43 11.37 17.24
C ALA A 26 0.14 10.54 17.32
N THR A 27 -1.03 11.19 17.38
CA THR A 27 -2.34 10.54 17.41
C THR A 27 -2.65 9.74 16.14
N LEU A 28 -2.00 10.06 15.02
CA LEU A 28 -2.20 9.40 13.73
C LEU A 28 -1.13 8.37 13.39
N HIS A 29 -0.14 8.10 14.26
CA HIS A 29 0.93 7.14 13.95
C HIS A 29 0.41 5.71 13.69
N THR A 30 -0.56 5.25 14.46
CA THR A 30 -1.15 3.91 14.28
C THR A 30 -2.01 3.82 13.00
N PRO A 31 -2.94 4.77 12.73
CA PRO A 31 -3.60 4.85 11.42
C PRO A 31 -2.62 4.98 10.25
N LEU A 32 -1.55 5.77 10.39
CA LEU A 32 -0.51 5.95 9.38
C LEU A 32 0.22 4.63 9.09
N MET A 33 0.60 3.89 10.13
CA MET A 33 1.22 2.57 9.99
C MET A 33 0.31 1.60 9.22
N SER A 34 -0.99 1.57 9.56
CA SER A 34 -1.98 0.77 8.82
C SER A 34 -2.12 1.22 7.37
N GLY A 35 -2.18 2.53 7.12
CA GLY A 35 -2.28 3.11 5.78
C GLY A 35 -1.06 2.80 4.91
N ALA A 36 0.15 2.90 5.47
CA ALA A 36 1.38 2.52 4.77
C ALA A 36 1.39 1.02 4.40
N ASN A 37 0.84 0.16 5.26
CA ASN A 37 0.65 -1.26 4.95
C ASN A 37 -0.40 -1.49 3.85
N ALA A 38 -1.45 -0.68 3.76
CA ALA A 38 -2.41 -0.76 2.65
C ALA A 38 -1.77 -0.34 1.31
N ILE A 39 -0.92 0.68 1.33
CA ILE A 39 -0.21 1.19 0.14
C ILE A 39 0.84 0.19 -0.37
N SER A 40 1.50 -0.57 0.53
CA SER A 40 2.45 -1.62 0.12
C SER A 40 1.79 -2.74 -0.70
N GLY A 41 0.46 -2.82 -0.67
CA GLY A 41 -0.36 -3.63 -1.55
C GLY A 41 -0.19 -3.33 -3.06
N ILE A 42 0.54 -2.28 -3.44
CA ILE A 42 1.00 -2.05 -4.83
C ILE A 42 1.75 -3.25 -5.42
N THR A 43 2.27 -4.14 -4.57
CA THR A 43 2.78 -5.47 -4.96
C THR A 43 1.82 -6.27 -5.84
N LEU A 44 0.50 -6.00 -5.76
CA LEU A 44 -0.53 -6.58 -6.64
C LEU A 44 -0.24 -6.33 -8.13
N ALA A 45 0.31 -5.17 -8.49
CA ALA A 45 0.68 -4.87 -9.87
C ALA A 45 1.77 -5.85 -10.38
N GLY A 46 2.80 -6.10 -9.57
CA GLY A 46 3.82 -7.10 -9.88
C GLY A 46 3.25 -8.52 -9.91
N ALA A 47 2.32 -8.84 -9.00
CA ALA A 47 1.68 -10.14 -8.95
C ALA A 47 0.85 -10.44 -10.21
N PHE A 48 0.14 -9.46 -10.76
CA PHE A 48 -0.59 -9.64 -12.02
C PHE A 48 0.35 -9.89 -13.21
N LEU A 49 1.47 -9.18 -13.27
CA LEU A 49 2.48 -9.42 -14.30
C LEU A 49 3.07 -10.84 -14.20
N ALA A 50 3.32 -11.32 -12.97
CA ALA A 50 3.81 -12.68 -12.73
C ALA A 50 2.75 -13.75 -13.07
N ALA A 51 1.49 -13.57 -12.65
CA ALA A 51 0.40 -14.51 -12.91
C ALA A 51 0.04 -14.60 -14.40
N GLY A 52 0.16 -13.49 -15.14
CA GLY A 52 -0.07 -13.42 -16.58
C GLY A 52 1.11 -13.86 -17.45
N SER A 53 2.23 -14.27 -16.85
CA SER A 53 3.37 -14.79 -17.62
C SER A 53 3.01 -16.15 -18.22
N GLN A 54 3.28 -16.37 -19.52
CA GLN A 54 3.10 -17.67 -20.18
C GLN A 54 4.25 -18.66 -19.87
N GLU A 55 4.81 -18.53 -18.66
CA GLU A 55 5.93 -19.33 -18.15
C GLU A 55 5.46 -20.69 -17.62
N ALA A 56 6.41 -21.50 -17.15
CA ALA A 56 6.17 -22.84 -16.60
C ALA A 56 5.07 -22.87 -15.51
N HIS A 57 4.37 -24.02 -15.37
CA HIS A 57 3.26 -24.22 -14.41
C HIS A 57 3.51 -23.71 -12.98
N ILE A 58 4.77 -23.77 -12.51
CA ILE A 58 5.18 -23.28 -11.19
C ILE A 58 5.05 -21.74 -11.11
N ALA A 59 5.43 -21.01 -12.16
CA ALA A 59 5.33 -19.55 -12.21
C ALA A 59 3.87 -19.10 -12.15
N THR A 60 2.97 -19.75 -12.88
CA THR A 60 1.52 -19.47 -12.82
C THR A 60 0.95 -19.75 -11.43
N MET A 61 1.35 -20.85 -10.79
CA MET A 61 0.89 -21.19 -9.44
C MET A 61 1.38 -20.17 -8.40
N LEU A 62 2.65 -19.79 -8.43
CA LEU A 62 3.22 -18.78 -7.55
C LEU A 62 2.63 -17.39 -7.82
N GLY A 63 2.42 -17.02 -9.07
CA GLY A 63 1.77 -15.77 -9.46
C GLY A 63 0.33 -15.69 -8.95
N THR A 64 -0.43 -16.79 -9.06
CA THR A 64 -1.80 -16.87 -8.52
C THR A 64 -1.82 -16.72 -7.00
N ALA A 65 -0.88 -17.38 -6.30
CA ALA A 65 -0.72 -17.21 -4.86
C ALA A 65 -0.33 -15.77 -4.49
N ALA A 66 0.59 -15.16 -5.24
CA ALA A 66 1.01 -13.76 -5.05
C ALA A 66 -0.16 -12.79 -5.21
N VAL A 67 -1.00 -12.97 -6.23
CA VAL A 67 -2.21 -12.15 -6.44
C VAL A 67 -3.16 -12.31 -5.25
N THR A 68 -3.35 -13.53 -4.76
CA THR A 68 -4.22 -13.81 -3.61
C THR A 68 -3.73 -13.08 -2.36
N PHE A 69 -2.45 -13.22 -2.01
CA PHE A 69 -1.88 -12.57 -0.82
C PHE A 69 -1.83 -11.05 -0.95
N ALA A 70 -1.46 -10.51 -2.12
CA ALA A 70 -1.47 -9.08 -2.38
C ALA A 70 -2.88 -8.50 -2.27
N THR A 71 -3.90 -9.21 -2.75
CA THR A 71 -5.31 -8.81 -2.62
C THR A 71 -5.74 -8.76 -1.16
N VAL A 72 -5.38 -9.77 -0.35
CA VAL A 72 -5.66 -9.77 1.10
C VAL A 72 -4.99 -8.58 1.79
N ASN A 73 -3.74 -8.26 1.43
CA ASN A 73 -3.02 -7.10 1.99
C ASN A 73 -3.70 -5.77 1.64
N VAL A 74 -4.05 -5.54 0.35
CA VAL A 74 -4.75 -4.33 -0.09
C VAL A 74 -6.10 -4.21 0.62
N VAL A 75 -6.96 -5.23 0.50
CA VAL A 75 -8.34 -5.17 1.02
C VAL A 75 -8.32 -5.04 2.54
N GLY A 76 -7.56 -5.89 3.24
CA GLY A 76 -7.44 -5.84 4.69
C GLY A 76 -6.84 -4.53 5.18
N GLY A 77 -5.78 -4.05 4.53
CA GLY A 77 -5.11 -2.80 4.86
C GLY A 77 -6.05 -1.59 4.75
N TYR A 78 -6.78 -1.46 3.64
CA TYR A 78 -7.71 -0.34 3.45
C TYR A 78 -8.91 -0.41 4.41
N LEU A 79 -9.48 -1.60 4.65
CA LEU A 79 -10.60 -1.77 5.60
C LEU A 79 -10.21 -1.40 7.04
N VAL A 80 -9.04 -1.86 7.49
CA VAL A 80 -8.55 -1.54 8.85
C VAL A 80 -8.24 -0.05 8.96
N THR A 81 -7.60 0.53 7.94
CA THR A 81 -7.27 1.96 7.94
C THR A 81 -8.52 2.83 7.97
N ASP A 82 -9.56 2.50 7.20
CA ASP A 82 -10.84 3.23 7.21
C ASP A 82 -11.50 3.18 8.60
N ARG A 83 -11.53 2.00 9.23
CA ARG A 83 -12.05 1.84 10.61
C ARG A 83 -11.24 2.63 11.64
N MET A 84 -9.92 2.73 11.48
CA MET A 84 -9.09 3.55 12.37
C MET A 84 -9.36 5.04 12.17
N LEU A 85 -9.48 5.50 10.92
CA LEU A 85 -9.74 6.91 10.60
C LEU A 85 -11.17 7.33 10.97
N SER A 86 -12.15 6.42 10.92
CA SER A 86 -13.52 6.71 11.34
C SER A 86 -13.62 7.08 12.82
N MET A 87 -12.67 6.66 13.66
CA MET A 87 -12.62 7.03 15.09
C MET A 87 -12.28 8.51 15.32
N PHE A 88 -11.74 9.20 14.32
CA PHE A 88 -11.46 10.64 14.37
C PHE A 88 -12.60 11.51 13.84
N LYS A 89 -13.66 10.92 13.27
CA LYS A 89 -14.84 11.66 12.85
C LYS A 89 -15.65 12.09 14.08
N SER A 90 -15.97 13.37 14.16
CA SER A 90 -16.82 13.95 15.20
C SER A 90 -18.22 13.32 15.20
N LYS A 91 -18.79 13.10 16.39
CA LYS A 91 -20.15 12.54 16.60
C LYS A 91 -21.27 13.37 15.93
N ASN A 92 -21.00 14.59 15.45
CA ASN A 92 -21.99 15.46 14.81
C ASN A 92 -22.38 15.06 13.37
N GLU A 93 -21.76 14.02 12.78
CA GLU A 93 -22.14 13.53 11.45
C GLU A 93 -22.86 12.16 11.47
N ALA A 94 -22.94 11.49 12.63
CA ALA A 94 -23.64 10.21 12.79
C ALA A 94 -25.13 10.34 13.17
N GLY A 95 -25.68 11.55 13.06
CA GLY A 95 -27.05 11.90 13.44
C GLY A 95 -27.74 12.75 12.39
N LYS A 96 -27.95 12.17 11.21
CA LYS A 96 -29.05 12.50 10.29
C LYS A 96 -29.46 11.24 9.54
#